data_AF-A0A969R2G2-F1
#
_entry.id   AF-A0A969R2G2-F1
#
_cell.length_a   1.000
_cell.length_b   1.000
_cell.length_c   1.000
_cell.angle_alpha   90.00
_cell.angle_beta   90.00
_cell.angle_gamma   90.00
#
_symmetry.space_group_name_H-M   'P 1'
#
loop_
_entity.id
_entity.type
_entity.pdbx_description
1 polymer ?
#
loop_
_entity_poly.entity_id
_entity_poly.type
_entity_poly.pdbx_seq_one_letter_code
_entity_poly.pdbx_strand_id
1 'polypeptide(L)'
;MQGSTVDHKSQIANAEGIASEQEALEHGGHHGHPDHRMFGLYIFLVSDSMTFIGFFAALLIYRAIMPVWPPEGMPEFELLIPLINTSILVASSFVMHEGQKALKQDNIQGLQKWFGITAA
;
A
#
# COMPACT_ATOMS: atom_id res chain seq x y z
N MET A 1 53.26 -15.29 -18.15
CA MET A 1 51.87 -14.92 -18.45
C MET A 1 51.12 -16.19 -18.80
N GLN A 2 50.68 -16.95 -17.78
CA GLN A 2 49.90 -18.18 -17.96
C GLN A 2 48.47 -17.83 -18.37
N GLY A 3 48.04 -18.33 -19.53
CA GLY A 3 46.66 -18.23 -20.00
C GLY A 3 45.75 -19.16 -19.20
N SER A 4 44.74 -18.58 -18.56
CA SER A 4 43.67 -19.24 -17.84
C SER A 4 42.84 -20.09 -18.82
N THR A 5 42.97 -21.41 -18.74
CA THR A 5 42.07 -22.35 -19.43
C THR A 5 40.95 -22.69 -18.47
N VAL A 6 39.88 -21.91 -18.51
CA VAL A 6 38.68 -22.20 -17.74
C VAL A 6 37.98 -23.38 -18.41
N ASP A 7 37.93 -24.49 -17.68
CA ASP A 7 37.40 -25.79 -18.10
C ASP A 7 35.89 -25.67 -18.39
N HIS A 8 35.54 -25.74 -19.67
CA HIS A 8 34.17 -25.61 -20.18
C HIS A 8 33.21 -26.67 -19.62
N LYS A 9 33.73 -27.80 -19.12
CA LYS A 9 32.92 -28.87 -18.53
C LYS A 9 32.38 -28.51 -17.16
N SER A 10 33.11 -27.67 -16.41
CA SER A 10 32.66 -27.15 -15.10
C SER A 10 31.51 -26.15 -15.21
N GLN A 11 31.48 -25.36 -16.29
CA GLN A 11 30.39 -24.40 -16.53
C GLN A 11 29.09 -25.07 -16.95
N ILE A 12 29.16 -26.15 -17.73
CA ILE A 12 27.96 -26.92 -18.12
C ILE A 12 27.38 -27.67 -16.92
N ALA A 13 28.23 -28.31 -16.09
CA ALA A 13 27.78 -28.99 -14.87
C ALA A 13 27.16 -28.01 -13.84
N ASN A 14 27.71 -26.79 -13.74
CA ASN A 14 27.11 -25.73 -12.92
C ASN A 14 25.81 -25.19 -13.53
N ALA A 15 25.69 -25.12 -14.85
CA ALA A 15 24.47 -24.68 -15.52
C ALA A 15 23.33 -25.72 -15.39
N GLU A 16 23.63 -27.01 -15.45
CA GLU A 16 22.68 -28.10 -15.19
C GLU A 16 22.32 -28.21 -13.71
N GLY A 17 23.28 -27.96 -12.80
CA GLY A 17 23.02 -27.81 -11.36
C GLY A 17 22.11 -26.63 -11.04
N ILE A 18 22.35 -25.46 -11.65
CA ILE A 18 21.52 -24.26 -11.47
C ILE A 18 20.14 -24.43 -12.12
N ALA A 19 20.05 -25.11 -13.29
CA ALA A 19 18.79 -25.41 -13.93
C ALA A 19 17.96 -26.43 -13.13
N SER A 20 18.58 -27.47 -12.56
CA SER A 20 17.89 -28.44 -11.71
C SER A 20 17.51 -27.88 -10.34
N GLU A 21 18.28 -26.92 -9.79
CA GLU A 21 17.94 -26.21 -8.56
C GLU A 21 16.85 -25.14 -8.80
N GLN A 22 16.81 -24.51 -9.98
CA GLN A 22 15.71 -23.64 -10.41
C GLN A 22 14.44 -24.44 -10.75
N GLU A 23 14.53 -25.59 -11.42
CA GLU A 23 13.38 -26.47 -11.65
C GLU A 23 12.87 -27.10 -10.34
N ALA A 24 13.75 -27.39 -9.37
CA ALA A 24 13.35 -27.85 -8.04
C ALA A 24 12.72 -26.74 -7.17
N LEU A 25 13.10 -25.47 -7.38
CA LEU A 25 12.45 -24.31 -6.78
C LEU A 25 11.09 -23.98 -7.43
N GLU A 26 10.90 -24.30 -8.72
CA GLU A 26 9.60 -24.20 -9.41
C GLU A 26 8.69 -25.44 -9.23
N HIS A 27 9.21 -26.56 -8.70
CA HIS A 27 8.44 -27.77 -8.38
C HIS A 27 8.37 -28.10 -6.87
N GLY A 28 8.54 -27.09 -6.03
CA GLY A 28 8.30 -27.16 -4.59
C GLY A 28 6.82 -26.99 -4.21
N GLY A 29 6.00 -28.02 -4.45
CA GLY A 29 4.80 -28.32 -3.64
C GLY A 29 3.73 -27.24 -3.50
N HIS A 30 2.74 -27.27 -4.40
CA HIS A 30 1.40 -26.72 -4.19
C HIS A 30 0.68 -27.39 -3.00
N HIS A 31 1.06 -27.07 -1.77
CA HIS A 31 0.15 -27.16 -0.64
C HIS A 31 -0.57 -25.83 -0.55
N GLY A 32 -1.77 -25.78 -1.13
CA GLY A 32 -2.64 -24.62 -1.14
C GLY A 32 -3.04 -24.21 0.28
N HIS A 33 -2.19 -23.40 0.92
CA HIS A 33 -2.60 -22.61 2.07
C HIS A 33 -3.42 -21.42 1.53
N PRO A 34 -4.71 -21.31 1.85
CA PRO A 34 -5.49 -20.15 1.47
C PRO A 34 -4.82 -18.88 2.03
N ASP A 35 -4.47 -17.95 1.15
CA ASP A 35 -3.86 -16.67 1.54
C ASP A 35 -4.90 -15.80 2.23
N HIS A 36 -4.94 -15.88 3.57
CA HIS A 36 -5.82 -15.10 4.41
C HIS A 36 -5.26 -13.72 4.77
N ARG A 37 -4.10 -13.31 4.23
CA ARG A 37 -3.47 -12.04 4.60
C ARG A 37 -4.32 -10.85 4.18
N MET A 38 -4.84 -10.88 2.96
CA MET A 38 -5.75 -9.85 2.46
C MET A 38 -7.07 -9.85 3.22
N PHE A 39 -7.59 -11.04 3.57
CA PHE A 39 -8.78 -11.16 4.39
C PHE A 39 -8.59 -10.53 5.78
N GLY A 40 -7.47 -10.84 6.46
CA GLY A 40 -7.11 -10.23 7.73
C GLY A 40 -6.93 -8.72 7.63
N LEU A 41 -6.31 -8.23 6.54
CA LEU A 41 -6.18 -6.80 6.27
C LEU A 41 -7.56 -6.13 6.15
N TYR A 42 -8.49 -6.70 5.37
CA TYR A 42 -9.83 -6.13 5.24
C TYR A 42 -10.56 -6.08 6.59
N ILE A 43 -10.51 -7.15 7.38
CA ILE A 43 -11.14 -7.18 8.71
C ILE A 43 -10.50 -6.15 9.65
N PHE A 44 -9.18 -5.98 9.60
CA PHE A 44 -8.47 -4.94 10.34
C PHE A 44 -8.93 -3.53 9.94
N LEU A 45 -9.01 -3.21 8.64
CA LEU A 45 -9.53 -1.92 8.17
C LEU A 45 -11.00 -1.69 8.56
N VAL A 46 -11.83 -2.74 8.55
CA VAL A 46 -13.21 -2.65 9.02
C VAL A 46 -13.27 -2.35 10.51
N SER A 47 -12.44 -3.00 11.32
CA SER A 47 -12.34 -2.72 12.75
C SER A 47 -11.92 -1.27 13.02
N ASP A 48 -10.96 -0.74 12.26
CA ASP A 48 -10.56 0.67 12.36
C ASP A 48 -11.71 1.62 11.97
N SER A 49 -12.42 1.30 10.88
CA SER A 49 -13.61 2.04 10.44
C SER A 49 -14.72 2.05 11.48
N MET A 50 -14.91 0.96 12.24
CA MET A 50 -15.89 0.91 13.33
C MET A 50 -15.59 1.90 14.45
N THR A 51 -14.32 2.23 14.70
CA THR A 51 -13.92 3.29 15.65
C THR A 51 -14.47 4.64 15.20
N PHE A 52 -14.30 4.99 13.91
CA PHE A 52 -14.86 6.21 13.35
C PHE A 52 -16.39 6.21 13.33
N ILE A 53 -17.03 5.07 13.06
CA ILE A 53 -18.49 4.94 13.16
C ILE A 53 -18.98 5.24 14.58
N GLY A 54 -18.28 4.78 15.62
CA GLY A 54 -18.59 5.11 17.01
C GLY A 54 -18.53 6.62 17.28
N PHE A 55 -17.50 7.31 16.77
CA PHE A 55 -17.39 8.77 16.88
C PHE A 55 -18.48 9.50 16.10
N PHE A 56 -18.83 9.06 14.89
CA PHE A 56 -19.94 9.64 14.15
C PHE A 56 -21.28 9.40 14.81
N ALA A 57 -21.52 8.20 15.36
CA ALA A 57 -22.74 7.90 16.11
C ALA A 57 -22.88 8.82 17.32
N ALA A 58 -21.81 9.01 18.10
CA ALA A 58 -21.80 9.97 19.19
C ALA A 58 -22.13 11.39 18.69
N LEU A 59 -21.45 11.87 17.65
CA LEU A 59 -21.71 13.19 17.05
C LEU A 59 -23.17 13.34 16.60
N LEU A 60 -23.73 12.35 15.91
CA LEU A 60 -25.10 12.37 15.41
C LEU A 60 -26.13 12.36 16.53
N ILE A 61 -25.90 11.56 17.59
CA ILE A 61 -26.76 11.56 18.78
C ILE A 61 -26.75 12.95 19.42
N TYR A 62 -25.58 13.52 19.69
CA TYR A 62 -25.46 14.88 20.24
C TYR A 62 -26.12 15.91 19.32
N ARG A 63 -25.92 15.80 18.01
CA ARG A 63 -26.51 16.71 17.02
C ARG A 63 -28.04 16.63 17.00
N ALA A 64 -28.62 15.48 17.31
CA ALA A 64 -30.07 15.25 17.31
C ALA A 64 -30.75 15.70 18.60
N ILE A 65 -30.10 15.56 19.76
CA ILE A 65 -30.69 15.91 21.07
C ILE A 65 -30.43 17.34 21.51
N MET A 66 -29.39 18.00 20.97
CA MET A 66 -29.07 19.39 21.31
C MET A 66 -29.99 20.37 20.56
N PRO A 67 -30.67 21.29 21.27
CA PRO A 67 -31.64 22.21 20.66
C PRO A 67 -31.00 23.30 19.79
N VAL A 68 -29.76 23.69 20.09
CA VAL A 68 -28.98 24.68 19.33
C VAL A 68 -27.62 24.08 19.05
N TRP A 69 -27.21 24.09 17.78
CA TRP A 69 -25.91 23.61 17.32
C TRP A 69 -25.35 24.52 16.23
N PRO A 70 -24.11 25.03 16.36
CA PRO A 70 -23.16 24.87 17.48
C PRO A 70 -23.61 25.61 18.76
N PRO A 71 -23.14 25.22 19.96
CA PRO A 71 -23.38 25.98 21.18
C PRO A 71 -22.88 27.43 21.10
N GLU A 72 -23.54 28.34 21.81
CA GLU A 72 -23.14 29.74 21.88
C GLU A 72 -21.74 29.89 22.51
N GLY A 73 -20.91 30.78 21.95
CA GLY A 73 -19.53 31.02 22.40
C GLY A 73 -18.46 30.17 21.72
N MET A 74 -18.80 29.34 20.72
CA MET A 74 -17.81 28.64 19.90
C MET A 74 -17.11 29.62 18.93
N PRO A 75 -15.76 29.59 18.81
CA PRO A 75 -15.04 30.33 17.78
C PRO A 75 -15.55 30.00 16.36
N GLU A 76 -15.41 30.94 15.43
CA GLU A 76 -15.81 30.75 14.04
C GLU A 76 -15.08 29.55 13.40
N PHE A 77 -15.79 28.82 12.54
CA PHE A 77 -15.22 27.70 11.82
C PHE A 77 -14.17 28.19 10.81
N GLU A 78 -12.89 27.91 11.08
CA GLU A 78 -11.81 28.11 10.12
C GLU A 78 -11.88 27.02 9.05
N LEU A 79 -12.67 27.24 7.98
CA LEU A 79 -12.86 26.25 6.92
C LEU A 79 -11.68 26.16 5.94
N LEU A 80 -10.85 27.21 5.85
CA LEU A 80 -9.78 27.28 4.86
C LEU A 80 -8.67 26.26 5.11
N ILE A 81 -8.17 26.16 6.35
CA ILE A 81 -7.05 25.26 6.67
C ILE A 81 -7.46 23.78 6.53
N PRO A 82 -8.60 23.31 7.09
CA PRO A 82 -9.06 21.94 6.91
C PRO A 82 -9.36 21.59 5.45
N LEU A 83 -9.85 22.54 4.65
CA LEU A 83 -10.13 22.32 3.24
C LEU A 83 -8.84 22.07 2.45
N ILE A 84 -7.79 22.87 2.70
CA ILE A 84 -6.48 22.68 2.07
C ILE A 84 -5.88 21.32 2.47
N ASN A 85 -5.95 20.96 3.75
CA ASN A 85 -5.45 19.65 4.20
C ASN A 85 -6.22 18.50 3.53
N THR A 86 -7.54 18.62 3.40
CA THR A 86 -8.36 17.61 2.74
C THR A 86 -8.04 17.52 1.24
N SER A 87 -7.81 18.65 0.57
CA SER A 87 -7.45 18.65 -0.86
C SER A 87 -6.08 18.03 -1.11
N ILE A 88 -5.11 18.24 -0.22
CA ILE A 88 -3.79 17.57 -0.27
C ILE A 88 -3.96 16.05 -0.10
N LEU A 89 -4.77 15.59 0.86
CA LEU A 89 -5.03 14.17 1.07
C LEU A 89 -5.72 13.51 -0.14
N VAL A 90 -6.68 14.21 -0.74
CA VAL A 90 -7.35 13.75 -1.97
C VAL A 90 -6.34 13.70 -3.12
N ALA A 91 -5.50 14.72 -3.28
CA ALA A 91 -4.44 14.74 -4.29
C ALA A 91 -3.44 13.59 -4.11
N SER A 92 -3.06 13.27 -2.87
CA SER A 92 -2.21 12.10 -2.57
C SER A 92 -2.84 10.78 -3.04
N SER A 93 -4.15 10.63 -2.92
CA SER A 93 -4.86 9.45 -3.44
C SER A 93 -4.76 9.35 -4.98
N PHE A 94 -4.81 10.48 -5.69
CA PHE A 94 -4.60 10.52 -7.15
C PHE A 94 -3.16 10.15 -7.54
N VAL A 95 -2.16 10.59 -6.76
CA VAL A 95 -0.76 10.22 -7.00
C VAL A 95 -0.56 8.70 -6.91
N MET A 96 -1.13 8.06 -5.89
CA MET A 96 -1.04 6.61 -5.73
C MET A 96 -1.74 5.87 -6.89
N HIS A 97 -2.87 6.40 -7.37
CA HIS A 97 -3.57 5.86 -8.53
C HIS A 97 -2.71 5.90 -9.81
N GLU A 98 -2.04 7.03 -10.07
CA GLU A 98 -1.15 7.15 -11.23
C GLU A 98 0.14 6.31 -11.05
N GLY A 99 0.63 6.17 -9.82
CA GLY A 99 1.73 5.26 -9.47
C GLY A 99 1.40 3.79 -9.75
N GLN A 100 0.19 3.34 -9.43
CA GLN A 100 -0.28 1.98 -9.78
C GLN A 100 -0.35 1.76 -11.29
N LYS A 101 -0.69 2.80 -12.07
CA LYS A 101 -0.71 2.77 -13.53
C LYS A 101 0.70 2.73 -14.13
N ALA A 102 1.66 3.45 -13.55
CA ALA A 102 3.07 3.38 -13.93
C ALA A 102 3.71 2.03 -13.60
N LEU A 103 3.29 1.38 -12.50
CA LEU A 103 3.76 0.05 -12.13
C LEU A 103 3.30 -1.03 -13.13
N LYS A 104 2.11 -0.88 -13.72
CA LYS A 104 1.64 -1.74 -14.83
C LYS A 104 2.45 -1.56 -16.12
N GLN A 105 3.27 -0.51 -16.21
CA GLN A 105 4.14 -0.19 -17.34
C GLN A 105 5.63 -0.51 -17.05
N ASP A 106 5.91 -1.26 -15.98
CA ASP A 106 7.26 -1.69 -15.55
C ASP A 106 8.26 -0.53 -15.30
N ASN A 107 7.74 0.67 -15.03
CA ASN A 107 8.57 1.86 -14.79
C ASN A 107 8.80 2.09 -13.28
N ILE A 108 9.79 1.38 -12.74
CA ILE A 108 10.22 1.46 -11.32
C ILE A 108 10.64 2.89 -10.91
N GLN A 109 11.22 3.67 -11.83
CA GLN A 109 11.63 5.06 -11.56
C GLN A 109 10.45 6.01 -11.44
N GLY A 110 9.38 5.78 -12.21
CA GLY A 110 8.11 6.50 -12.07
C GLY A 110 7.45 6.23 -10.72
N LEU A 111 7.46 4.96 -10.29
CA LEU A 111 6.94 4.54 -8.98
C LEU A 111 7.66 5.26 -7.83
N GLN A 112 9.00 5.22 -7.81
CA GLN A 112 9.81 5.85 -6.75
C GLN A 112 9.61 7.37 -6.67
N LYS A 113 9.45 8.04 -7.83
CA LYS A 113 9.14 9.47 -7.87
C LYS A 113 7.78 9.80 -7.26
N TRP A 114 6.74 9.04 -7.61
CA TRP A 114 5.38 9.27 -7.07
C TRP A 114 5.28 8.94 -5.57
N PHE A 115 5.97 7.90 -5.09
CA PHE A 115 6.08 7.63 -3.67
C PHE A 115 6.88 8.72 -2.93
N GLY A 116 7.97 9.21 -3.52
CA GLY A 116 8.75 10.32 -2.96
C GLY A 116 7.95 11.62 -2.86
N ILE A 117 7.11 11.93 -3.85
CA ILE A 117 6.22 13.10 -3.84
C ILE A 117 5.12 12.97 -2.79
N THR A 118 4.69 11.75 -2.47
CA THR A 118 3.65 11.51 -1.45
C THR A 118 4.22 11.49 -0.03
N ALA A 119 5.49 11.08 0.14
CA ALA A 119 6.15 10.93 1.43
C ALA A 119 6.92 12.18 1.89
N ALA A 120 7.19 13.14 1.00
CA ALA A 120 7.82 14.42 1.30
C ALA A 120 6.78 15.50 1.63
#